data_AF-A0A1I5DPG8-F1
#
_entry.id   AF-A0A1I5DPG8-F1
#
_cell.length_a   1.000
_cell.length_b   1.000
_cell.length_c   1.000
_cell.angle_alpha   90.00
_cell.angle_beta   90.00
_cell.angle_gamma   90.00
#
_symmetry.space_group_name_H-M   'P 1'
#
loop_
_entity.id
_entity.type
_entity.pdbx_description
1 polymer ?
#
loop_
_entity_poly.entity_id
_entity_poly.type
_entity_poly.pdbx_seq_one_letter_code
_entity_poly.pdbx_strand_id
1 'polypeptide(L)'
;MTDDPEPVVTGAPEALLVRLSWDGPQGWYEQREGARQEVALLYARLTTGYPADHWVAYGFLRAWRRHLRLSLRGLVDSLPLLTGRSLTLDGDDVFAHWGGVQDVLLDLWPDAAEDAAVTSRALIRLQTAFGAERVDVAAVHREMLAAAAFLDGVEVRAQAQVEFMQDRDDSVR
;
A
#
# COMPACT_ATOMS: atom_id res chain seq x y z
N MET A 1 -32.90 -53.11 12.12
CA MET A 1 -31.50 -52.77 11.76
C MET A 1 -31.58 -52.13 10.39
N THR A 2 -31.51 -50.80 10.38
CA THR A 2 -31.42 -49.99 9.17
C THR A 2 -30.29 -49.02 9.49
N ASP A 3 -29.11 -49.28 8.93
CA ASP A 3 -27.97 -48.35 8.96
C ASP A 3 -28.27 -47.25 7.94
N ASP A 4 -28.63 -46.07 8.44
CA ASP A 4 -28.60 -44.86 7.63
C ASP A 4 -27.15 -44.33 7.63
N PRO A 5 -26.49 -44.16 6.48
CA PRO A 5 -25.20 -43.51 6.44
C PRO A 5 -25.37 -42.01 6.73
N GLU A 6 -24.75 -41.53 7.80
CA GLU A 6 -24.66 -40.08 8.08
C GLU A 6 -24.09 -39.34 6.86
N PRO A 7 -24.68 -38.22 6.44
CA PRO A 7 -24.13 -37.43 5.34
C PRO A 7 -22.83 -36.78 5.81
N VAL A 8 -21.71 -37.24 5.25
CA VAL A 8 -20.42 -36.55 5.37
C VAL A 8 -20.58 -35.18 4.73
N VAL A 9 -20.76 -34.15 5.56
CA VAL A 9 -20.66 -32.76 5.14
C VAL A 9 -19.19 -32.53 4.80
N THR A 10 -18.85 -32.61 3.52
CA THR A 10 -17.58 -32.07 3.02
C THR A 10 -17.55 -30.60 3.37
N GLY A 11 -16.68 -30.23 4.32
CA GLY A 11 -16.37 -28.84 4.61
C GLY A 11 -16.03 -28.13 3.31
N ALA A 12 -16.52 -26.90 3.15
CA ALA A 12 -16.27 -26.06 1.99
C ALA A 12 -14.77 -26.16 1.62
N PRO A 13 -14.41 -26.40 0.35
CA PRO A 13 -13.01 -26.51 -0.03
C PRO A 13 -12.30 -25.26 0.50
N GLU A 14 -11.28 -25.47 1.33
CA GLU A 14 -10.30 -24.44 1.66
C GLU A 14 -10.02 -23.71 0.36
N ALA A 15 -10.25 -22.39 0.33
CA ALA A 15 -9.89 -21.59 -0.82
C ALA A 15 -8.39 -21.81 -1.05
N LEU A 16 -8.07 -22.73 -1.96
CA LEU A 16 -6.73 -23.02 -2.39
C LEU A 16 -6.30 -21.78 -3.16
N LEU A 17 -5.73 -20.83 -2.43
CA LEU A 17 -5.11 -19.65 -3.00
C LEU A 17 -3.88 -20.13 -3.76
N VAL A 18 -4.09 -20.47 -5.03
CA VAL A 18 -3.04 -20.82 -5.96
C VAL A 18 -2.20 -19.58 -6.18
N ARG A 19 -0.90 -19.68 -5.88
CA ARG A 19 0.06 -18.64 -6.20
C ARG A 19 0.22 -18.61 -7.71
N LEU A 20 -0.38 -17.63 -8.38
CA LEU A 20 -0.07 -17.32 -9.77
C LEU A 20 1.35 -16.73 -9.79
N SER A 21 2.37 -17.58 -9.94
CA SER A 21 3.71 -17.09 -10.28
C SER A 21 3.70 -16.62 -11.73
N TRP A 22 3.92 -15.32 -11.91
CA TRP A 22 4.12 -14.72 -13.22
C TRP A 22 5.61 -14.50 -13.42
N ASP A 23 6.20 -15.18 -14.41
CA ASP A 23 7.65 -15.17 -14.67
C ASP A 23 8.06 -14.08 -15.69
N GLY A 24 7.12 -13.23 -16.11
CA GLY A 24 7.38 -12.09 -16.99
C GLY A 24 7.72 -10.81 -16.22
N PRO A 25 8.31 -9.79 -16.89
CA PRO A 25 8.51 -8.49 -16.28
C PRO A 25 7.16 -7.91 -15.83
N GLN A 26 7.03 -7.60 -14.54
CA GLN A 26 5.87 -6.93 -13.98
C GLN A 26 6.07 -5.42 -14.04
N GLY A 27 5.11 -4.71 -14.63
CA GLY A 27 5.08 -3.26 -14.52
C GLY A 27 4.91 -2.83 -13.06
N TRP A 28 5.16 -1.55 -12.81
CA TRP A 28 5.09 -0.99 -11.46
C TRP A 28 3.69 -1.13 -10.85
N TYR A 29 2.64 -0.95 -11.65
CA TYR A 29 1.25 -1.09 -11.21
C TYR A 29 0.93 -2.52 -10.75
N GLU A 30 1.34 -3.54 -11.51
CA GLU A 30 1.14 -4.94 -11.11
C GLU A 30 1.91 -5.29 -9.84
N GLN A 31 3.11 -4.74 -9.66
CA GLN A 31 3.88 -4.91 -8.42
C GLN A 31 3.17 -4.28 -7.22
N ARG A 32 2.59 -3.07 -7.38
CA ARG A 32 1.86 -2.36 -6.32
C ARG A 32 0.60 -3.14 -5.91
N GLU A 33 -0.14 -3.62 -6.91
CA GLU A 33 -1.35 -4.42 -6.71
C GLU A 33 -1.02 -5.78 -6.07
N GLY A 34 0.03 -6.46 -6.52
CA GLY A 34 0.50 -7.69 -5.89
C GLY A 34 0.89 -7.50 -4.43
N ALA A 35 1.56 -6.39 -4.09
CA ALA A 35 1.87 -6.04 -2.70
C ALA A 35 0.60 -5.76 -1.86
N ARG A 36 -0.42 -5.12 -2.45
CA ARG A 36 -1.72 -4.89 -1.80
C ARG A 36 -2.44 -6.20 -1.48
N GLN A 37 -2.44 -7.14 -2.43
CA GLN A 37 -3.02 -8.47 -2.25
C GLN A 37 -2.27 -9.28 -1.18
N GLU A 38 -0.93 -9.19 -1.16
CA GLU A 38 -0.08 -9.81 -0.14
C GLU A 38 -0.44 -9.30 1.27
N VAL A 39 -0.62 -7.99 1.43
CA VAL A 39 -1.10 -7.38 2.69
C VAL A 39 -2.45 -7.97 3.11
N ALA A 40 -3.43 -7.99 2.20
CA ALA A 40 -4.78 -8.48 2.51
C ALA A 40 -4.78 -9.96 2.92
N LEU A 41 -3.99 -10.78 2.23
CA LEU A 41 -3.83 -12.20 2.52
C LEU A 41 -3.18 -12.44 3.88
N LEU A 42 -2.12 -11.69 4.20
CA LEU A 42 -1.44 -11.80 5.49
C LEU A 42 -2.33 -11.31 6.64
N TYR A 43 -3.09 -10.23 6.43
CA TYR A 43 -4.07 -9.76 7.41
C TYR A 43 -5.16 -10.80 7.68
N ALA A 44 -5.74 -11.38 6.62
CA ALA A 44 -6.75 -12.43 6.74
C ALA A 44 -6.22 -13.63 7.56
N ARG A 45 -4.98 -14.07 7.29
CA ARG A 45 -4.32 -15.15 8.06
C ARG A 45 -4.12 -14.79 9.53
N LEU A 46 -3.76 -13.55 9.84
CA LEU A 46 -3.62 -13.09 11.23
C LEU A 46 -4.98 -13.09 11.96
N THR A 47 -6.06 -12.74 11.26
CA THR A 47 -7.41 -12.71 11.86
C THR A 47 -8.05 -14.09 12.07
N THR A 48 -7.64 -15.12 11.33
CA THR A 48 -8.20 -16.48 11.45
C THR A 48 -7.55 -17.32 12.54
N GLY A 49 -6.59 -16.77 13.30
CA GLY A 49 -5.96 -17.47 14.42
C GLY A 49 -5.09 -18.66 14.01
N TYR A 50 -4.76 -18.79 12.72
CA TYR A 50 -3.62 -19.61 12.28
C TYR A 50 -2.43 -19.19 13.13
N PRO A 51 -1.61 -20.12 13.69
CA PRO A 51 -0.60 -19.78 14.69
C PRO A 51 0.13 -18.55 14.20
N ALA A 52 -0.11 -17.42 14.87
CA ALA A 52 0.40 -16.12 14.50
C ALA A 52 1.87 -16.11 14.91
N ASP A 53 2.63 -16.92 14.19
CA ASP A 53 4.06 -17.00 14.29
C ASP A 53 4.55 -15.58 14.01
N HIS A 54 5.48 -15.10 14.84
CA HIS A 54 6.08 -13.77 14.73
C HIS A 54 6.45 -13.40 13.27
N TRP A 55 6.83 -14.41 12.47
CA TRP A 55 7.07 -14.29 11.02
C TRP A 55 5.88 -13.78 10.20
N VAL A 56 4.63 -14.15 10.53
CA VAL A 56 3.43 -13.70 9.79
C VAL A 56 3.14 -12.23 10.08
N ALA A 57 3.21 -11.82 11.35
CA ALA A 57 3.04 -10.42 11.73
C ALA A 57 4.15 -9.55 11.14
N TYR A 58 5.40 -10.00 11.21
CA TYR A 58 6.52 -9.31 10.57
C TYR A 58 6.38 -9.25 9.05
N GLY A 59 5.92 -10.34 8.42
CA GLY A 59 5.60 -10.40 6.99
C GLY A 59 4.52 -9.39 6.60
N PHE A 60 3.46 -9.27 7.40
CA PHE A 60 2.39 -8.28 7.21
C PHE A 60 2.93 -6.85 7.24
N LEU A 61 3.77 -6.50 8.23
CA LEU A 61 4.39 -5.17 8.31
C LEU A 61 5.32 -4.91 7.11
N ARG A 62 6.10 -5.92 6.67
CA ARG A 62 6.94 -5.83 5.48
C ARG A 62 6.14 -5.66 4.19
N ALA A 63 5.01 -6.34 4.06
CA ALA A 63 4.12 -6.20 2.92
C ALA A 63 3.56 -4.78 2.82
N TRP A 64 3.15 -4.19 3.95
CA TRP A 64 2.74 -2.78 4.00
C TRP A 64 3.86 -1.83 3.59
N ARG A 65 5.07 -2.01 4.16
CA ARG A 65 6.23 -1.20 3.77
C ARG A 65 6.51 -1.31 2.27
N ARG A 66 6.42 -2.52 1.69
CA ARG A 66 6.59 -2.74 0.25
C ARG A 66 5.53 -2.00 -0.57
N HIS A 67 4.26 -2.13 -0.20
CA HIS A 67 3.16 -1.47 -0.89
C HIS A 67 3.33 0.05 -0.87
N LEU A 68 3.59 0.64 0.30
CA LEU A 68 3.82 2.09 0.45
C LEU A 68 5.01 2.58 -0.37
N ARG A 69 6.12 1.83 -0.39
CA ARG A 69 7.28 2.17 -1.24
C ARG A 69 6.88 2.26 -2.71
N LEU A 70 6.05 1.32 -3.17
CA LEU A 70 5.57 1.31 -4.54
C LEU A 70 4.62 2.48 -4.78
N SER A 71 3.66 2.77 -3.90
CA SER A 71 2.77 3.92 -4.02
C SER A 71 3.54 5.26 -4.07
N LEU A 72 4.54 5.46 -3.20
CA LEU A 72 5.36 6.66 -3.20
C LEU A 72 6.20 6.82 -4.46
N ARG A 73 6.64 5.71 -5.07
CA ARG A 73 7.38 5.75 -6.34
C ARG A 73 6.55 6.36 -7.47
N GLY A 74 5.26 6.02 -7.59
CA GLY A 74 4.38 6.62 -8.60
C GLY A 74 4.25 8.14 -8.44
N LEU A 75 4.20 8.62 -7.19
CA LEU A 75 4.20 10.05 -6.89
C LEU A 75 5.52 10.72 -7.26
N VAL A 76 6.66 10.08 -6.98
CA VAL A 76 7.98 10.61 -7.32
C VAL A 76 8.19 10.74 -8.82
N ASP A 77 7.57 9.86 -9.61
CA ASP A 77 7.62 9.98 -11.08
C ASP A 77 6.74 11.14 -11.59
N SER A 78 5.64 11.47 -10.88
CA SER A 78 4.64 12.45 -11.33
C SER A 78 4.89 13.88 -10.83
N LEU A 79 5.28 14.05 -9.57
CA LEU A 79 5.43 15.36 -8.92
C LEU A 79 6.52 16.27 -9.54
N PRO A 80 7.66 15.76 -10.04
CA PRO A 80 8.65 16.59 -10.73
C PRO A 80 8.09 17.26 -12.00
N LEU A 81 7.14 16.63 -12.68
CA LEU A 81 6.49 17.21 -13.87
C LEU A 81 5.63 18.44 -13.51
N LEU A 82 5.09 18.48 -12.29
CA LEU A 82 4.26 19.58 -11.80
C LEU A 82 5.07 20.71 -11.16
N THR A 83 6.22 20.38 -10.57
CA THR A 83 6.96 21.31 -9.69
C THR A 83 8.31 21.74 -10.26
N GLY A 84 8.84 21.02 -11.25
CA GLY A 84 10.21 21.17 -11.72
C GLY A 84 11.27 20.79 -10.67
N ARG A 85 10.87 20.27 -9.50
CA ARG A 85 11.77 19.83 -8.43
C ARG A 85 12.10 18.36 -8.61
N SER A 86 13.39 18.02 -8.57
CA SER A 86 13.80 16.62 -8.54
C SER A 86 13.52 16.04 -7.16
N LEU A 87 12.80 14.92 -7.14
CA LEU A 87 12.59 14.11 -5.94
C LEU A 87 13.44 12.85 -6.07
N THR A 88 14.41 12.68 -5.18
CA THR A 88 15.23 11.46 -5.12
C THR A 88 14.75 10.57 -3.99
N LEU A 89 14.48 9.31 -4.32
CA LEU A 89 14.27 8.25 -3.35
C LEU A 89 15.62 7.62 -3.02
N ASP A 90 16.32 8.18 -2.03
CA ASP A 90 17.55 7.55 -1.57
C ASP A 90 17.20 6.31 -0.73
N GLY A 91 17.63 5.13 -1.18
CA GLY A 91 17.48 3.86 -0.46
C GLY A 91 16.08 3.25 -0.43
N ASP A 92 15.83 2.36 0.54
CA ASP A 92 14.57 1.63 0.74
C ASP A 92 13.74 2.17 1.92
N ASP A 93 14.07 3.37 2.41
CA ASP A 93 13.40 3.97 3.57
C ASP A 93 12.14 4.76 3.18
N VAL A 94 11.01 4.06 3.26
CA VAL A 94 9.66 4.62 3.02
C VAL A 94 9.37 5.86 3.87
N PHE A 95 9.92 5.95 5.08
CA PHE A 95 9.64 7.06 5.99
C PHE A 95 10.39 8.33 5.55
N ALA A 96 11.64 8.19 5.12
CA ALA A 96 12.40 9.27 4.51
C ALA A 96 11.78 9.72 3.18
N HIS A 97 11.34 8.76 2.36
CA HIS A 97 10.66 9.02 1.08
C HIS A 97 9.38 9.82 1.28
N TRP A 98 8.57 9.45 2.27
CA TRP A 98 7.36 10.18 2.61
C TRP A 98 7.65 11.61 3.05
N GLY A 99 8.66 11.84 3.90
CA GLY A 99 9.03 13.19 4.33
C GLY A 99 9.32 14.13 3.15
N GLY A 100 10.10 13.67 2.17
CA GLY A 100 10.40 14.45 0.97
C GLY A 100 9.18 14.69 0.07
N VAL A 101 8.28 13.71 -0.06
CA VAL A 101 7.04 13.84 -0.83
C VAL A 101 6.05 14.76 -0.13
N GLN A 102 5.89 14.64 1.19
CA GLN A 102 4.94 15.41 1.98
C GLN A 102 5.13 16.92 1.80
N ASP A 103 6.37 17.40 1.91
CA ASP A 103 6.65 18.84 1.78
C ASP A 103 6.25 19.37 0.40
N VAL A 104 6.56 18.62 -0.65
CA VAL A 104 6.19 18.99 -2.04
C VAL A 104 4.68 18.94 -2.24
N LEU A 105 3.99 17.97 -1.63
CA LEU A 105 2.54 17.87 -1.70
C LEU A 105 1.85 19.06 -1.03
N LEU A 106 2.34 19.50 0.13
CA LEU A 106 1.74 20.63 0.86
C LEU A 106 1.98 21.98 0.16
N ASP A 107 3.09 22.11 -0.57
CA ASP A 107 3.33 23.27 -1.44
C ASP A 107 2.33 23.33 -2.61
N LEU A 108 1.99 22.18 -3.21
CA LEU A 108 1.06 22.09 -4.34
C LEU A 108 -0.41 22.18 -3.93
N TRP A 109 -0.77 21.47 -2.86
CA TRP A 109 -2.15 21.29 -2.41
C TRP A 109 -2.23 21.46 -0.89
N PRO A 110 -2.26 22.72 -0.41
CA PRO A 110 -2.37 23.02 1.02
C PRO A 110 -3.64 22.42 1.67
N ASP A 111 -4.68 22.17 0.88
CA ASP A 111 -5.92 21.51 1.30
C ASP A 111 -5.72 20.06 1.72
N ALA A 112 -4.63 19.40 1.31
CA ALA A 112 -4.28 18.03 1.70
C ALA A 112 -3.60 17.93 3.08
N ALA A 113 -3.43 19.03 3.81
CA ALA A 113 -2.65 19.07 5.06
C ALA A 113 -3.15 18.11 6.14
N GLU A 114 -4.46 17.97 6.30
CA GLU A 114 -5.04 17.07 7.29
C GLU A 114 -4.75 15.60 6.96
N ASP A 115 -5.01 15.19 5.72
CA ASP A 115 -4.78 13.82 5.26
C ASP A 115 -3.29 13.46 5.21
N ALA A 116 -2.42 14.42 4.87
CA ALA A 116 -0.98 14.25 4.97
C ALA A 116 -0.55 14.03 6.43
N ALA A 117 -1.09 14.78 7.38
CA ALA A 117 -0.80 14.57 8.80
C ALA A 117 -1.31 13.22 9.33
N VAL A 118 -2.48 12.77 8.88
CA VAL A 118 -3.01 11.42 9.17
C VAL A 118 -2.06 10.35 8.63
N THR A 119 -1.60 10.52 7.39
CA THR A 119 -0.66 9.61 6.72
C THR A 119 0.67 9.54 7.44
N SER A 120 1.24 10.68 7.87
CA SER A 120 2.48 10.70 8.67
C SER A 120 2.32 9.94 9.99
N ARG A 121 1.19 10.10 10.69
CA ARG A 121 0.93 9.35 11.94
C ARG A 121 0.83 7.85 11.70
N ALA A 122 0.13 7.45 10.63
CA ALA A 122 0.00 6.06 10.23
C ALA A 122 1.38 5.42 9.95
N LEU A 123 2.24 6.14 9.21
CA LEU A 123 3.60 5.71 8.89
C LEU A 123 4.48 5.58 10.15
N ILE A 124 4.40 6.53 11.08
CA ILE A 124 5.09 6.44 12.38
C ILE A 124 4.63 5.20 13.16
N ARG A 125 3.33 4.88 13.16
CA ARG A 125 2.82 3.66 13.80
C ARG A 125 3.40 2.41 13.12
N LEU A 126 3.44 2.36 11.79
CA LEU A 126 4.04 1.24 11.06
C LEU A 126 5.52 1.08 11.42
N GLN A 127 6.28 2.18 11.45
CA GLN A 127 7.70 2.17 11.84
C GLN A 127 7.89 1.60 13.24
N THR A 128 7.06 2.08 14.18
CA THR A 128 7.13 1.67 15.59
C THR A 128 6.76 0.19 15.77
N ALA A 129 5.82 -0.32 14.98
CA ALA A 129 5.38 -1.72 15.04
C ALA A 129 6.52 -2.73 14.76
N PHE A 130 7.54 -2.36 13.98
CA PHE A 130 8.68 -3.24 13.72
C PHE A 130 9.57 -3.50 14.95
N GLY A 131 9.57 -2.60 15.94
CA GLY A 131 10.36 -2.73 17.17
C GLY A 131 9.54 -3.03 18.42
N ALA A 132 8.22 -3.16 18.29
CA ALA A 132 7.33 -3.32 19.44
C ALA A 132 7.21 -4.80 19.87
N GLU A 133 7.18 -5.04 21.18
CA GLU A 133 6.94 -6.37 21.75
C GLU A 133 5.50 -6.87 21.46
N ARG A 134 4.55 -5.94 21.32
CA ARG A 134 3.15 -6.23 20.98
C ARG A 134 2.66 -5.21 19.97
N VAL A 135 1.95 -5.70 18.95
CA VAL A 135 1.43 -4.87 17.85
C VAL A 135 -0.07 -5.06 17.73
N ASP A 136 -0.82 -3.95 17.73
CA ASP A 136 -2.22 -3.95 17.30
C ASP A 136 -2.26 -3.95 15.76
N VAL A 137 -2.26 -5.15 15.19
CA VAL A 137 -2.27 -5.38 13.73
C VAL A 137 -3.52 -4.79 13.09
N ALA A 138 -4.66 -4.79 13.76
CA ALA A 138 -5.91 -4.25 13.23
C ALA A 138 -5.85 -2.72 13.15
N ALA A 139 -5.29 -2.05 14.15
CA ALA A 139 -5.05 -0.61 14.10
C ALA A 139 -4.07 -0.24 12.98
N VAL A 140 -2.94 -0.95 12.88
CA VAL A 140 -1.96 -0.73 11.79
C VAL A 140 -2.66 -0.92 10.43
N HIS A 141 -3.41 -1.99 10.24
CA HIS A 141 -4.09 -2.25 8.96
C HIS A 141 -5.06 -1.13 8.57
N ARG A 142 -5.91 -0.67 9.49
CA ARG A 142 -6.87 0.41 9.21
C ARG A 142 -6.18 1.72 8.87
N GLU A 143 -5.15 2.09 9.63
CA GLU A 143 -4.40 3.33 9.39
C GLU A 143 -3.64 3.28 8.05
N MET A 144 -3.08 2.12 7.71
CA MET A 144 -2.40 1.93 6.42
C MET A 144 -3.34 1.92 5.22
N LEU A 145 -4.58 1.43 5.37
CA LEU A 145 -5.60 1.54 4.33
C LEU A 145 -5.94 3.01 4.04
N ALA A 146 -6.10 3.83 5.09
CA ALA A 146 -6.35 5.26 4.94
C ALA A 146 -5.17 5.98 4.26
N ALA A 147 -3.94 5.68 4.70
CA ALA A 147 -2.73 6.22 4.07
C ALA A 147 -2.62 5.83 2.58
N ALA A 148 -2.85 4.56 2.25
CA ALA A 148 -2.81 4.09 0.86
C ALA A 148 -3.86 4.77 -0.02
N ALA A 149 -5.10 4.88 0.47
CA ALA A 149 -6.18 5.56 -0.25
C ALA A 149 -5.86 7.04 -0.52
N PHE A 150 -5.26 7.73 0.46
CA PHE A 150 -4.80 9.09 0.27
C PHE A 150 -3.69 9.19 -0.80
N LEU A 151 -2.66 8.34 -0.72
CA LEU A 151 -1.57 8.33 -1.71
C LEU A 151 -2.07 8.05 -3.12
N ASP A 152 -2.98 7.09 -3.28
CA ASP A 152 -3.60 6.77 -4.58
C ASP A 152 -4.43 7.96 -5.10
N GLY A 153 -5.19 8.65 -4.22
CA GLY A 153 -5.95 9.84 -4.59
C GLY A 153 -5.07 11.00 -5.04
N VAL A 154 -3.94 11.21 -4.36
CA VAL A 154 -2.94 12.21 -4.74
C VAL A 154 -2.29 11.87 -6.08
N GLU A 155 -1.99 10.60 -6.34
CA GLU A 155 -1.41 10.17 -7.61
C GLU A 155 -2.36 10.46 -8.77
N VAL A 156 -3.63 10.10 -8.63
CA VAL A 156 -4.67 10.38 -9.64
C VAL A 156 -4.82 11.89 -9.87
N ARG A 157 -4.83 12.70 -8.80
CA ARG A 157 -4.87 14.16 -8.90
C ARG A 157 -3.65 14.72 -9.64
N ALA A 158 -2.46 14.20 -9.35
CA ALA A 158 -1.22 14.60 -10.00
C ALA A 158 -1.24 14.26 -11.50
N GLN A 159 -1.63 13.04 -11.85
CA GLN A 159 -1.73 12.59 -13.25
C GLN A 159 -2.71 13.45 -14.05
N ALA A 160 -3.92 13.68 -13.52
CA ALA A 160 -4.91 14.52 -14.18
C ALA A 160 -4.42 15.96 -14.42
N GLN A 161 -3.62 16.50 -13.50
CA GLN A 161 -3.04 17.83 -13.67
C GLN A 161 -1.91 17.86 -14.71
N VAL A 162 -1.08 16.81 -14.78
CA VAL A 162 -0.06 16.66 -15.84
C VAL A 162 -0.73 16.58 -17.22
N GLU A 163 -1.74 15.73 -17.37
CA GLU A 163 -2.50 15.57 -18.62
C GLU A 163 -3.10 16.91 -19.08
N PHE A 164 -3.75 17.64 -18.17
CA PHE A 164 -4.31 18.96 -18.48
C PHE A 164 -3.26 19.97 -18.95
N MET A 165 -2.05 19.95 -18.36
CA MET A 165 -0.95 20.83 -18.78
C MET A 165 -0.44 20.47 -20.19
N GLN A 166 -0.34 19.18 -20.50
CA GLN A 166 0.10 18.68 -21.81
C GLN A 166 -0.91 19.02 -22.91
N ASP A 167 -2.20 18.77 -22.69
CA ASP A 167 -3.27 19.08 -23.66
C ASP A 167 -3.30 20.58 -24.00
N ARG A 168 -3.02 21.44 -23.02
CA ARG A 168 -2.98 22.89 -23.21
C ARG A 168 -1.78 23.32 -24.04
N ASP A 169 -0.61 22.72 -23.83
CA ASP A 169 0.60 23.05 -24.58
C ASP A 169 0.52 22.58 -26.04
N ASP A 170 -0.13 21.45 -26.30
CA ASP A 170 -0.38 20.94 -27.65
C ASP A 170 -1.45 21.76 -28.40
N SER A 171 -2.42 22.34 -27.69
CA SER A 171 -3.44 23.22 -28.27
C SER A 171 -2.92 24.60 -28.68
N VAL A 172 -1.72 24.99 -28.23
CA VAL A 172 -1.09 26.30 -28.50
C VAL A 172 -0.06 26.21 -29.65
N ARG A 173 0.26 25.01 -30.12
CA ARG A 173 1.16 24.75 -31.26
C ARG A 173 0.39 24.62 -32.58
#